data_AF-Q2C4I8-F1
#
_entry.id   AF-Q2C4I8-F1
#
_cell.length_a   1.000
_cell.length_b   1.000
_cell.length_c   1.000
_cell.angle_alpha   90.00
_cell.angle_beta   90.00
_cell.angle_gamma   90.00
#
_symmetry.space_group_name_H-M   'P 1'
#
loop_
_entity.id
_entity.type
_entity.pdbx_description
1 polymer ?
#
loop_
_entity_poly.entity_id
_entity_poly.type
_entity_poly.pdbx_seq_one_letter_code
_entity_poly.pdbx_strand_id
1 'polypeptide(L)'
;MTSYRKLLFASSFIVLAGCNSGSGSDSETTITKQITKPAADYNFNTEEITQLVNHRKEYLNSIDLTFDGTVYNRVKFAHPVSDDIMVVKLANNHDYNIDLMIDFSEDAQCIIYKEDMYKEVFDCGEINKPVPDDSTTFIQSTSAPSMHNVMLTYDNDKIEELPMIGSTLLSVEYYSDNIDIITSFAFKDFYNDILKGHEDIIERDLNLSSLGLTTYQQLSKIVEDYYGQDMLIKFDNHIGGSMDDDINIYTGLMIRDNHMATMVTRNGSVFSGGTDLFAAGEERYLEIAQPVTNIERTKQVGVHSWAEDDKTAK
;
A
#
# COMPACT_ATOMS: atom_id res chain seq x y z
N MET A 1 11.71 -70.34 27.70
CA MET A 1 12.46 -69.18 27.17
C MET A 1 11.63 -68.50 26.10
N THR A 2 11.44 -67.19 26.30
CA THR A 2 11.16 -66.13 25.30
C THR A 2 9.87 -66.17 24.45
N SER A 3 8.91 -65.45 25.03
CA SER A 3 7.77 -64.69 24.49
C SER A 3 8.00 -63.97 23.14
N TYR A 4 7.02 -64.08 22.23
CA TYR A 4 6.85 -63.24 21.05
C TYR A 4 6.11 -61.94 21.41
N ARG A 5 6.73 -60.80 21.12
CA ARG A 5 6.19 -59.44 21.30
C ARG A 5 5.19 -59.08 20.20
N LYS A 6 4.07 -58.51 20.63
CA LYS A 6 3.07 -57.82 19.81
C LYS A 6 3.65 -56.52 19.23
N LEU A 7 3.46 -56.28 17.93
CA LEU A 7 3.59 -54.96 17.32
C LEU A 7 2.31 -54.17 17.58
N LEU A 8 2.43 -52.99 18.19
CA LEU A 8 1.41 -51.95 18.24
C LEU A 8 1.88 -50.79 17.36
N PHE A 9 1.07 -50.46 16.35
CA PHE A 9 1.18 -49.23 15.56
C PHE A 9 0.87 -48.03 16.46
N ALA A 10 1.80 -47.10 16.57
CA ALA A 10 1.56 -45.78 17.14
C ALA A 10 1.72 -44.73 16.04
N SER A 11 0.61 -44.08 15.72
CA SER A 11 0.49 -42.92 14.83
C SER A 11 1.19 -41.70 15.42
N SER A 12 2.12 -41.10 14.67
CA SER A 12 2.76 -39.84 15.04
C SER A 12 1.84 -38.65 14.71
N PHE A 13 1.26 -38.05 15.75
CA PHE A 13 0.77 -36.68 15.71
C PHE A 13 1.97 -35.74 15.66
N ILE A 14 2.14 -34.99 14.57
CA ILE A 14 3.13 -33.90 14.49
C ILE A 14 2.41 -32.63 14.94
N VAL A 15 2.70 -32.18 16.16
CA VAL A 15 2.37 -30.84 16.64
C VAL A 15 3.50 -29.92 16.17
N LEU A 16 3.20 -28.99 15.26
CA LEU A 16 4.09 -27.89 14.91
C LEU A 16 4.05 -26.86 16.05
N ALA A 17 5.05 -26.91 16.93
CA ALA A 17 5.32 -25.86 17.89
C ALA A 17 6.20 -24.79 17.21
N GLY A 18 5.70 -23.56 17.13
CA GLY A 18 6.47 -22.41 16.69
C GLY A 18 7.61 -22.08 17.68
N CYS A 19 8.76 -21.70 17.14
CA CYS A 19 9.94 -21.31 17.90
C CYS A 19 9.71 -19.96 18.60
N ASN A 20 9.78 -19.94 19.93
CA ASN A 20 9.94 -18.73 20.72
C ASN A 20 11.44 -18.55 21.02
N SER A 21 12.04 -17.46 20.54
CA SER A 21 13.45 -17.13 20.76
C SER A 21 13.65 -16.56 22.16
N GLY A 22 14.37 -17.29 23.00
CA GLY A 22 14.88 -16.81 24.30
C GLY A 22 16.21 -17.48 24.62
N SER A 23 17.28 -16.70 24.64
CA SER A 23 18.64 -17.14 24.95
C SER A 23 18.88 -17.18 26.46
N GLY A 24 19.30 -18.36 26.98
CA GLY A 24 20.05 -18.62 28.23
C GLY A 24 19.45 -18.15 29.58
N SER A 25 19.48 -18.86 30.70
CA SER A 25 20.26 -20.02 31.18
C SER A 25 19.59 -20.54 32.47
N ASP A 26 19.59 -21.86 32.66
CA ASP A 26 19.46 -22.64 33.91
C ASP A 26 18.71 -22.05 35.12
N SER A 27 17.50 -22.55 35.37
CA SER A 27 17.12 -23.14 36.68
C SER A 27 15.67 -23.65 36.64
N GLU A 28 15.47 -24.82 37.24
CA GLU A 28 14.20 -25.53 37.38
C GLU A 28 13.13 -24.66 38.07
N THR A 29 12.25 -24.01 37.30
CA THR A 29 10.89 -23.66 37.74
C THR A 29 9.97 -23.63 36.52
N THR A 30 9.00 -24.53 36.47
CA THR A 30 7.94 -24.51 35.47
C THR A 30 7.02 -23.33 35.76
N ILE A 31 7.40 -22.13 35.30
CA ILE A 31 6.52 -20.97 35.30
C ILE A 31 5.54 -21.18 34.14
N THR A 32 4.34 -21.65 34.45
CA THR A 32 3.18 -21.48 33.57
C THR A 32 2.89 -19.99 33.47
N LYS A 33 3.62 -19.31 32.57
CA LYS A 33 3.34 -17.91 32.21
C LYS A 33 1.93 -17.91 31.64
N GLN A 34 1.00 -17.37 32.41
CA GLN A 34 -0.39 -17.18 31.99
C GLN A 34 -0.32 -16.37 30.69
N ILE A 35 -0.68 -16.99 29.56
CA ILE A 35 -0.74 -16.29 28.27
C ILE A 35 -1.94 -15.37 28.38
N THR A 36 -1.72 -14.13 28.83
CA THR A 36 -2.69 -13.06 28.68
C THR A 36 -2.85 -12.85 27.19
N LYS A 37 -3.98 -13.33 26.64
CA LYS A 37 -4.38 -12.97 25.28
C LYS A 37 -4.29 -11.45 25.19
N PRO A 38 -3.62 -10.87 24.18
CA PRO A 38 -3.61 -9.44 24.01
C PRO A 38 -5.06 -8.95 23.97
N ALA A 39 -5.32 -7.88 24.70
CA ALA A 39 -6.64 -7.29 24.76
C ALA A 39 -6.94 -6.70 23.37
N ALA A 40 -7.99 -7.21 22.72
CA ALA A 40 -8.47 -6.67 21.45
C ALA A 40 -9.50 -5.59 21.79
N ASP A 41 -9.03 -4.48 22.35
CA ASP A 41 -9.87 -3.43 22.94
C ASP A 41 -10.24 -2.33 21.92
N TYR A 42 -10.04 -2.59 20.63
CA TYR A 42 -10.40 -1.63 19.58
C TYR A 42 -11.93 -1.62 19.41
N ASN A 43 -12.54 -0.46 19.66
CA ASN A 43 -14.00 -0.29 19.60
C ASN A 43 -14.43 0.28 18.24
N PHE A 44 -14.42 -0.57 17.21
CA PHE A 44 -14.80 -0.14 15.86
C PHE A 44 -16.22 0.45 15.84
N ASN A 45 -16.31 1.73 15.49
CA ASN A 45 -17.59 2.41 15.38
C ASN A 45 -17.57 3.48 14.28
N THR A 46 -18.76 3.86 13.82
CA THR A 46 -18.93 4.80 12.70
C THR A 46 -18.38 6.20 12.99
N GLU A 47 -18.38 6.63 14.26
CA GLU A 47 -17.87 7.94 14.65
C GLU A 47 -16.35 8.01 14.52
N GLU A 48 -15.64 6.99 15.04
CA GLU A 48 -14.17 6.89 14.97
C GLU A 48 -13.67 6.85 13.52
N ILE A 49 -14.25 6.00 12.66
CA ILE A 49 -13.86 5.97 11.24
C ILE A 49 -14.18 7.28 10.52
N THR A 50 -15.28 7.94 10.86
CA THR A 50 -15.62 9.25 10.28
C THR A 50 -14.59 10.30 10.66
N GLN A 51 -14.18 10.34 11.93
CA GLN A 51 -13.14 11.25 12.41
C GLN A 51 -11.80 10.95 11.75
N LEU A 52 -11.39 9.68 11.70
CA LEU A 52 -10.16 9.23 11.06
C LEU A 52 -10.12 9.64 9.58
N VAL A 53 -11.17 9.33 8.81
CA VAL A 53 -11.26 9.70 7.39
C VAL A 53 -11.22 11.22 7.21
N ASN A 54 -11.89 11.99 8.06
CA ASN A 54 -11.89 13.45 7.96
C ASN A 54 -10.51 14.06 8.26
N HIS A 55 -9.81 13.53 9.26
CA HIS A 55 -8.44 13.92 9.56
C HIS A 55 -7.50 13.62 8.38
N ARG A 56 -7.59 12.42 7.80
CA ARG A 56 -6.75 12.03 6.66
C ARG A 56 -7.11 12.77 5.35
N LYS A 57 -8.33 13.26 5.19
CA LYS A 57 -8.75 14.06 4.02
C LYS A 57 -8.00 15.39 3.90
N GLU A 58 -7.40 15.89 4.99
CA GLU A 58 -6.60 17.11 4.94
C GLU A 58 -5.36 16.95 4.05
N TYR A 59 -4.78 15.74 3.98
CA TYR A 59 -3.68 15.42 3.08
C TYR A 59 -4.08 15.46 1.60
N LEU A 60 -5.37 15.32 1.28
CA LEU A 60 -5.82 15.31 -0.12
C LEU A 60 -5.77 16.71 -0.78
N ASN A 61 -5.57 17.76 0.00
CA ASN A 61 -5.44 19.14 -0.46
C ASN A 61 -4.11 19.76 0.00
N SER A 62 -3.08 18.94 0.28
CA SER A 62 -1.78 19.39 0.79
C SER A 62 -0.83 19.92 -0.28
N ILE A 63 -1.18 19.75 -1.56
CA ILE A 63 -0.35 20.14 -2.71
C ILE A 63 -1.17 20.95 -3.70
N ASP A 64 -0.66 22.12 -4.06
CA ASP A 64 -1.16 22.96 -5.14
C ASP A 64 -0.08 23.04 -6.24
N LEU A 65 -0.38 22.49 -7.43
CA LEU A 65 0.47 22.67 -8.61
C LEU A 65 -0.27 23.50 -9.66
N THR A 66 0.30 24.62 -10.05
CA THR A 66 -0.08 25.34 -11.27
C THR A 66 0.90 25.01 -12.38
N PHE A 67 0.39 24.42 -13.45
CA PHE A 67 1.17 24.02 -14.62
C PHE A 67 0.38 24.29 -15.90
N ASP A 68 1.00 24.96 -16.87
CA ASP A 68 0.38 25.32 -18.16
C ASP A 68 -0.99 26.00 -17.96
N GLY A 69 -1.04 26.98 -17.06
CA GLY A 69 -2.27 27.73 -16.71
C GLY A 69 -3.35 26.91 -15.99
N THR A 70 -3.11 25.63 -15.70
CA THR A 70 -4.05 24.73 -15.05
C THR A 70 -3.63 24.47 -13.60
N VAL A 71 -4.58 24.52 -12.67
CA VAL A 71 -4.35 24.21 -11.26
C VAL A 71 -4.77 22.77 -10.96
N TYR A 72 -3.84 21.99 -10.41
CA TYR A 72 -4.04 20.63 -9.90
C TYR A 72 -3.84 20.67 -8.39
N ASN A 73 -4.92 20.53 -7.63
CA ASN A 73 -4.92 20.73 -6.18
C ASN A 73 -5.66 19.63 -5.40
N ARG A 74 -5.90 18.50 -6.06
CA ARG A 74 -6.53 17.33 -5.45
C ARG A 74 -5.61 16.14 -5.59
N VAL A 75 -5.01 15.73 -4.48
CA VAL A 75 -4.21 14.51 -4.45
C VAL A 75 -5.15 13.31 -4.58
N LYS A 76 -4.82 12.42 -5.52
CA LYS A 76 -5.56 11.18 -5.79
C LYS A 76 -4.84 9.96 -5.24
N PHE A 77 -3.51 9.94 -5.34
CA PHE A 77 -2.62 8.88 -4.87
C PHE A 77 -1.24 9.45 -4.56
N ALA A 78 -0.48 8.77 -3.71
CA ALA A 78 0.92 9.07 -3.45
C ALA A 78 1.72 7.79 -3.21
N HIS A 79 2.97 7.76 -3.66
CA HIS A 79 3.86 6.62 -3.51
C HIS A 79 5.31 7.08 -3.30
N PRO A 80 5.97 6.64 -2.22
CA PRO A 80 7.39 6.90 -2.03
C PRO A 80 8.20 6.04 -3.01
N VAL A 81 9.09 6.68 -3.77
CA VAL A 81 10.03 6.01 -4.68
C VAL A 81 11.31 5.65 -3.93
N SER A 82 11.80 6.56 -3.10
CA SER A 82 12.92 6.42 -2.16
C SER A 82 12.69 7.35 -0.96
N ASP A 83 13.67 7.48 -0.06
CA ASP A 83 13.58 8.37 1.09
C ASP A 83 13.41 9.85 0.69
N ASP A 84 13.99 10.25 -0.44
CA ASP A 84 14.00 11.64 -0.92
C ASP A 84 13.11 11.88 -2.15
N ILE A 85 12.47 10.83 -2.68
CA ILE A 85 11.67 10.95 -3.91
C ILE A 85 10.27 10.38 -3.69
N MET A 86 9.27 11.16 -4.06
CA MET A 86 7.86 10.75 -4.04
C MET A 86 7.20 11.02 -5.38
N VAL A 87 6.29 10.14 -5.81
CA VAL A 87 5.38 10.42 -6.91
C VAL A 87 3.96 10.62 -6.39
N VAL A 88 3.28 11.65 -6.90
CA VAL A 88 1.94 12.06 -6.48
C VAL A 88 1.04 12.24 -7.70
N LYS A 89 -0.14 11.62 -7.69
CA LYS A 89 -1.14 11.83 -8.75
C LYS A 89 -2.04 12.97 -8.33
N LEU A 90 -2.05 14.05 -9.11
CA LEU A 90 -2.85 15.24 -8.85
C LEU A 90 -3.95 15.37 -9.90
N ALA A 91 -5.13 15.79 -9.47
CA ALA A 91 -6.26 16.11 -10.33
C ALA A 91 -6.60 17.60 -10.29
N ASN A 92 -7.01 18.15 -11.43
CA ASN A 92 -7.66 19.45 -11.47
C ASN A 92 -9.17 19.35 -11.20
N ASN A 93 -9.88 20.46 -11.26
CA ASN A 93 -11.33 20.52 -11.03
C ASN A 93 -12.18 19.71 -12.01
N HIS A 94 -11.65 19.34 -13.18
CA HIS A 94 -12.30 18.54 -14.21
C HIS A 94 -11.87 17.06 -14.19
N ASP A 95 -11.15 16.62 -13.14
CA ASP A 95 -10.56 15.27 -13.02
C ASP A 95 -9.58 14.89 -14.15
N TYR A 96 -8.97 15.89 -14.79
CA TYR A 96 -7.75 15.66 -15.57
C TYR A 96 -6.58 15.48 -14.61
N ASN A 97 -5.86 14.37 -14.79
CA ASN A 97 -4.80 13.94 -13.88
C ASN A 97 -3.41 14.20 -14.47
N ILE A 98 -2.45 14.38 -13.59
CA ILE A 98 -1.01 14.34 -13.88
C ILE A 98 -0.31 13.55 -12.77
N ASP A 99 0.86 13.02 -13.09
CA ASP A 99 1.79 12.51 -12.09
C ASP A 99 2.92 13.53 -11.88
N LEU A 100 3.16 13.87 -10.62
CA LEU A 100 4.21 14.78 -10.18
C LEU A 100 5.22 13.98 -9.36
N MET A 101 6.44 13.88 -9.85
CA MET A 101 7.57 13.42 -9.04
C MET A 101 8.20 14.61 -8.35
N ILE A 102 8.31 14.52 -7.02
CA ILE A 102 8.95 15.50 -6.16
C ILE A 102 10.23 14.87 -5.61
N ASP A 103 11.35 15.55 -5.84
CA ASP A 103 12.65 15.23 -5.26
C ASP A 103 12.94 16.26 -4.18
N PHE A 104 13.24 15.80 -2.97
CA PHE A 104 13.43 16.63 -1.78
C PHE A 104 14.90 16.99 -1.53
N SER A 105 15.82 16.55 -2.41
CA SER A 105 17.24 16.87 -2.30
C SER A 105 17.57 18.34 -2.59
N GLU A 106 18.79 18.79 -2.23
CA GLU A 106 19.20 20.19 -2.39
C GLU A 106 19.24 20.64 -3.86
N ASP A 107 19.75 19.78 -4.75
CA ASP A 107 19.89 20.00 -6.20
C ASP A 107 18.80 19.25 -7.00
N ALA A 108 17.56 19.28 -6.50
CA ALA A 108 16.46 18.45 -6.99
C ALA A 108 15.90 18.82 -8.37
N GLN A 109 15.55 17.79 -9.15
CA GLN A 109 14.75 17.91 -10.37
C GLN A 109 13.41 17.20 -10.23
N CYS A 110 12.33 17.94 -10.43
CA CYS A 110 10.98 17.43 -10.38
C CYS A 110 10.44 17.15 -11.79
N ILE A 111 9.53 16.19 -11.89
CA ILE A 111 9.00 15.74 -13.19
C ILE A 111 7.48 15.81 -13.17
N ILE A 112 6.90 16.45 -14.17
CA ILE A 112 5.47 16.38 -14.49
C ILE A 112 5.30 15.39 -15.64
N TYR A 113 4.46 14.39 -15.44
CA TYR A 113 4.17 13.34 -16.42
C TYR A 113 2.66 13.27 -16.71
N LYS A 114 2.33 13.00 -17.97
CA LYS A 114 0.99 12.60 -18.40
C LYS A 114 1.10 11.36 -19.28
N GLU A 115 0.01 10.60 -19.33
CA GLU A 115 -0.19 9.53 -20.31
C GLU A 115 0.14 10.04 -21.74
N ASP A 116 0.66 9.16 -22.60
CA ASP A 116 1.30 9.45 -23.91
C ASP A 116 2.77 9.93 -23.86
N MET A 117 3.51 9.58 -22.80
CA MET A 117 4.94 9.92 -22.60
C MET A 117 5.23 11.43 -22.60
N TYR A 118 4.23 12.25 -22.30
CA TYR A 118 4.45 13.66 -22.08
C TYR A 118 5.22 13.84 -20.77
N LYS A 119 6.37 14.51 -20.83
CA LYS A 119 7.18 14.83 -19.66
C LYS A 119 7.71 16.24 -19.72
N GLU A 120 7.70 16.88 -18.57
CA GLU A 120 8.29 18.19 -18.34
C GLU A 120 9.13 18.12 -17.07
N VAL A 121 10.36 18.62 -17.14
CA VAL A 121 11.29 18.66 -16.00
C VAL A 121 11.42 20.09 -15.55
N PHE A 122 11.38 20.34 -14.24
CA PHE A 122 11.62 21.67 -13.68
C PHE A 122 12.51 21.55 -12.44
N ASP A 123 13.29 22.60 -12.20
CA ASP A 123 14.15 22.70 -11.02
C ASP A 123 13.26 22.99 -9.80
N CYS A 124 13.34 22.11 -8.81
CA CYS A 124 12.62 22.20 -7.54
C CYS A 124 13.56 22.16 -6.32
N GLY A 125 14.86 22.34 -6.54
CA GLY A 125 15.86 22.43 -5.50
C GLY A 125 15.78 23.74 -4.70
N GLU A 126 16.66 23.88 -3.72
CA GLU A 126 16.67 24.99 -2.76
C GLU A 126 16.75 26.37 -3.42
N ILE A 127 17.38 26.48 -4.60
CA ILE A 127 17.52 27.74 -5.32
C ILE A 127 16.18 28.37 -5.72
N ASN A 128 15.13 27.55 -5.87
CA ASN A 128 13.78 27.99 -6.27
C ASN A 128 12.77 28.02 -5.11
N LYS A 129 13.22 27.80 -3.88
CA LYS A 129 12.42 27.94 -2.65
C LYS A 129 12.62 29.36 -2.07
N PRO A 130 11.71 30.32 -2.28
CA PRO A 130 11.90 31.67 -1.77
C PRO A 130 11.62 31.67 -0.27
N VAL A 131 12.65 31.96 0.53
CA VAL A 131 12.66 32.17 2.00
C VAL A 131 11.77 31.18 2.79
N PRO A 132 12.37 30.25 3.57
CA PRO A 132 11.60 29.25 4.31
C PRO A 132 10.48 29.89 5.16
N ASP A 133 9.24 29.52 4.87
CA ASP A 133 8.19 29.45 5.88
C ASP A 133 8.33 28.08 6.53
N ASP A 134 8.37 28.03 7.86
CA ASP A 134 8.56 26.77 8.59
C ASP A 134 7.43 25.76 8.26
N SER A 135 6.25 26.23 7.83
CA SER A 135 5.07 25.40 7.59
C SER A 135 4.78 25.03 6.13
N THR A 136 5.26 25.84 5.17
CA THR A 136 4.93 25.64 3.75
C THR A 136 6.14 25.85 2.85
N THR A 137 6.26 25.00 1.83
CA THR A 137 7.22 25.20 0.75
C THR A 137 6.51 25.74 -0.47
N PHE A 138 7.08 26.79 -1.06
CA PHE A 138 6.66 27.34 -2.34
C PHE A 138 7.82 27.26 -3.34
N ILE A 139 7.55 26.82 -4.55
CA ILE A 139 8.52 26.68 -5.63
C ILE A 139 7.97 27.37 -6.86
N GLN A 140 8.76 28.25 -7.46
CA GLN A 140 8.44 28.88 -8.74
C GLN A 140 9.57 28.64 -9.72
N SER A 141 9.26 27.98 -10.84
CA SER A 141 10.25 27.53 -11.81
C SER A 141 9.72 27.58 -13.24
N THR A 142 10.54 27.16 -14.19
CA THR A 142 10.16 27.00 -15.59
C THR A 142 10.52 25.59 -16.04
N SER A 143 9.55 24.93 -16.66
CA SER A 143 9.69 23.56 -17.15
C SER A 143 10.43 23.47 -18.48
N ALA A 144 11.01 22.30 -18.77
CA ALA A 144 11.59 21.97 -20.06
C ALA A 144 10.99 20.64 -20.59
N PRO A 145 10.71 20.54 -21.90
CA PRO A 145 11.17 21.44 -22.96
C PRO A 145 10.25 22.62 -23.28
N SER A 146 8.99 22.65 -22.80
CA SER A 146 8.00 23.62 -23.32
C SER A 146 8.09 25.02 -22.69
N MET A 147 8.94 25.21 -21.68
CA MET A 147 9.14 26.50 -21.02
C MET A 147 7.87 27.04 -20.35
N HIS A 148 7.00 26.15 -19.85
CA HIS A 148 5.83 26.58 -19.09
C HIS A 148 6.22 27.01 -17.68
N ASN A 149 5.56 28.04 -17.17
CA ASN A 149 5.65 28.43 -15.76
C ASN A 149 5.10 27.31 -14.87
N VAL A 150 5.84 26.99 -13.82
CA VAL A 150 5.48 26.01 -12.80
C VAL A 150 5.43 26.73 -11.46
N MET A 151 4.32 26.58 -10.73
CA MET A 151 4.23 26.97 -9.33
C MET A 151 3.78 25.75 -8.52
N LEU A 152 4.58 25.33 -7.56
CA LEU A 152 4.28 24.20 -6.68
C LEU A 152 4.28 24.71 -5.24
N THR A 153 3.19 24.48 -4.52
CA THR A 153 3.08 24.75 -3.09
C THR A 153 2.73 23.45 -2.38
N TYR A 154 3.36 23.18 -1.24
CA TYR A 154 2.93 22.10 -0.36
C TYR A 154 3.16 22.41 1.12
N ASP A 155 2.35 21.76 1.95
CA ASP A 155 2.43 21.79 3.42
C ASP A 155 3.48 20.78 3.90
N ASN A 156 4.48 21.25 4.65
CA ASN A 156 5.66 20.45 5.02
C ASN A 156 5.30 19.30 5.97
N ASP A 157 4.40 19.51 6.93
CA ASP A 157 3.99 18.47 7.87
C ASP A 157 3.12 17.41 7.16
N LYS A 158 2.30 17.85 6.22
CA LYS A 158 1.38 16.97 5.49
C LYS A 158 2.05 16.16 4.38
N ILE A 159 3.11 16.67 3.78
CA ILE A 159 3.78 15.96 2.68
C ILE A 159 4.54 14.73 3.19
N GLU A 160 5.12 14.80 4.39
CA GLU A 160 5.80 13.66 5.04
C GLU A 160 4.83 12.49 5.28
N GLU A 161 3.60 12.78 5.70
CA GLU A 161 2.55 11.79 5.98
C GLU A 161 1.71 11.44 4.73
N LEU A 162 1.97 12.06 3.59
CA LEU A 162 1.19 11.85 2.37
C LEU A 162 1.15 10.39 1.89
N PRO A 163 2.21 9.55 2.05
CA PRO A 163 2.14 8.12 1.72
C PRO A 163 0.98 7.37 2.39
N MET A 164 0.47 7.84 3.54
CA MET A 164 -0.70 7.27 4.24
C MET A 164 -1.95 7.18 3.36
N ILE A 165 -2.05 8.00 2.30
CA ILE A 165 -3.21 7.94 1.40
C ILE A 165 -3.17 6.71 0.49
N GLY A 166 -1.99 6.14 0.24
CA GLY A 166 -1.80 4.95 -0.59
C GLY A 166 -1.77 5.19 -2.11
N SER A 167 -1.46 4.12 -2.83
CA SER A 167 -1.22 4.12 -4.29
C SER A 167 -1.90 2.96 -5.02
N THR A 168 -2.76 2.21 -4.32
CA THR A 168 -3.52 1.11 -4.90
C THR A 168 -4.82 1.63 -5.52
N LEU A 169 -4.96 1.44 -6.82
CA LEU A 169 -6.16 1.74 -7.59
C LEU A 169 -7.09 0.52 -7.61
N LEU A 170 -8.37 0.72 -7.30
CA LEU A 170 -9.40 -0.31 -7.42
C LEU A 170 -10.26 -0.05 -8.66
N SER A 171 -10.33 -1.03 -9.54
CA SER A 171 -11.18 -1.01 -10.73
C SER A 171 -12.26 -2.09 -10.65
N VAL A 172 -13.43 -1.80 -11.20
CA VAL A 172 -14.57 -2.73 -11.21
C VAL A 172 -14.67 -3.36 -12.60
N GLU A 173 -14.69 -4.69 -12.65
CA GLU A 173 -15.03 -5.47 -13.83
C GLU A 173 -16.30 -6.29 -13.58
N TYR A 174 -17.14 -6.41 -14.60
CA TYR A 174 -18.39 -7.17 -14.53
C TYR A 174 -18.17 -8.59 -15.02
N TYR A 175 -18.52 -9.57 -14.19
CA TYR A 175 -18.57 -10.97 -14.58
C TYR A 175 -19.96 -11.55 -14.29
N SER A 176 -20.87 -11.42 -15.27
CA SER A 176 -22.29 -11.76 -15.11
C SER A 176 -22.96 -10.92 -14.02
N ASP A 177 -23.45 -11.55 -12.94
CA ASP A 177 -24.13 -10.91 -11.80
C ASP A 177 -23.17 -10.60 -10.63
N ASN A 178 -21.88 -10.88 -10.80
CA ASN A 178 -20.84 -10.69 -9.79
C ASN A 178 -19.90 -9.55 -10.18
N ILE A 179 -19.36 -8.90 -9.15
CA ILE A 179 -18.41 -7.79 -9.29
C ILE A 179 -17.01 -8.24 -8.95
N ASP A 180 -16.09 -8.12 -9.90
CA ASP A 180 -14.66 -8.26 -9.66
C ASP A 180 -14.05 -6.88 -9.36
N ILE A 181 -13.42 -6.74 -8.20
CA ILE A 181 -12.67 -5.55 -7.80
C ILE A 181 -11.19 -5.86 -7.99
N ILE A 182 -10.57 -5.27 -9.00
CA ILE A 182 -9.19 -5.58 -9.39
C ILE A 182 -8.26 -4.47 -8.88
N THR A 183 -7.19 -4.88 -8.18
CA THR A 183 -6.15 -3.96 -7.74
C THR A 183 -5.12 -3.71 -8.83
N SER A 184 -4.66 -2.47 -8.93
CA SER A 184 -3.55 -2.09 -9.80
C SER A 184 -2.72 -0.97 -9.16
N PHE A 185 -1.54 -0.71 -9.71
CA PHE A 185 -0.67 0.37 -9.27
C PHE A 185 -1.00 1.68 -10.00
N ALA A 186 -1.36 2.73 -9.25
CA ALA A 186 -1.78 4.02 -9.82
C ALA A 186 -0.68 4.74 -10.63
N PHE A 187 0.59 4.38 -10.44
CA PHE A 187 1.74 4.98 -11.12
C PHE A 187 2.46 4.01 -12.07
N LYS A 188 1.77 2.95 -12.50
CA LYS A 188 2.35 1.93 -13.38
C LYS A 188 2.99 2.53 -14.64
N ASP A 189 2.31 3.47 -15.30
CA ASP A 189 2.83 4.07 -16.53
C ASP A 189 4.02 4.99 -16.27
N PHE A 190 3.94 5.83 -15.22
CA PHE A 190 5.07 6.63 -14.74
C PHE A 190 6.30 5.77 -14.45
N TYR A 191 6.14 4.67 -13.71
CA TYR A 191 7.25 3.77 -13.40
C TYR A 191 7.83 3.12 -14.65
N ASN A 192 7.00 2.69 -15.59
CA ASN A 192 7.48 2.06 -16.82
C ASN A 192 8.20 3.03 -17.76
N ASP A 193 7.74 4.28 -17.82
CA ASP A 193 8.25 5.28 -18.78
C ASP A 193 9.41 6.12 -18.23
N ILE A 194 9.40 6.40 -16.91
CA ILE A 194 10.35 7.32 -16.26
C ILE A 194 11.39 6.57 -15.43
N LEU A 195 10.97 5.60 -14.61
CA LEU A 195 11.83 4.98 -13.60
C LEU A 195 12.40 3.61 -14.01
N LYS A 196 11.90 3.00 -15.08
CA LYS A 196 12.33 1.68 -15.49
C LYS A 196 13.80 1.66 -15.89
N GLY A 197 14.58 0.86 -15.15
CA GLY A 197 16.03 0.76 -15.34
C GLY A 197 16.83 1.76 -14.50
N HIS A 198 16.17 2.55 -13.64
CA HIS A 198 16.84 3.26 -12.55
C HIS A 198 17.48 2.25 -11.59
N GLU A 199 18.62 2.59 -10.98
CA GLU A 199 19.43 1.64 -10.21
C GLU A 199 18.71 1.11 -8.96
N ASP A 200 17.85 1.92 -8.37
CA ASP A 200 17.06 1.58 -7.18
C ASP A 200 15.74 0.87 -7.49
N ILE A 201 15.40 0.69 -8.77
CA ILE A 201 14.10 0.15 -9.19
C ILE A 201 14.26 -1.24 -9.77
N ILE A 202 13.72 -2.24 -9.06
CA ILE A 202 13.69 -3.62 -9.55
C ILE A 202 12.37 -3.91 -10.28
N GLU A 203 12.32 -5.01 -11.01
CA GLU A 203 11.13 -5.42 -11.79
C GLU A 203 9.86 -5.49 -10.93
N ARG A 204 10.00 -5.85 -9.65
CA ARG A 204 8.90 -5.91 -8.69
C ARG A 204 8.26 -4.54 -8.43
N ASP A 205 9.07 -3.48 -8.38
CA ASP A 205 8.61 -2.14 -7.99
C ASP A 205 7.73 -1.51 -9.08
N LEU A 206 7.91 -1.94 -10.34
CA LEU A 206 7.09 -1.50 -11.49
C LEU A 206 5.59 -1.81 -11.35
N ASN A 207 5.22 -2.68 -10.40
CA ASN A 207 3.84 -3.04 -10.11
C ASN A 207 3.56 -3.11 -8.60
N LEU A 208 4.37 -2.43 -7.78
CA LEU A 208 4.24 -2.38 -6.33
C LEU A 208 3.40 -1.18 -5.91
N SER A 209 2.35 -1.42 -5.13
CA SER A 209 1.51 -0.38 -4.54
C SER A 209 1.35 -0.55 -3.04
N SER A 210 0.82 0.49 -2.41
CA SER A 210 0.51 0.55 -0.97
C SER A 210 -0.97 0.82 -0.73
N LEU A 211 -1.48 0.30 0.38
CA LEU A 211 -2.84 0.54 0.86
C LEU A 211 -2.85 1.79 1.76
N GLY A 212 -4.01 2.45 1.85
CA GLY A 212 -4.19 3.65 2.66
C GLY A 212 -5.60 4.21 2.54
N LEU A 213 -5.76 5.50 2.86
CA LEU A 213 -7.05 6.23 2.79
C LEU A 213 -7.79 6.00 1.46
N THR A 214 -7.07 6.09 0.34
CA THR A 214 -7.68 6.02 -1.00
C THR A 214 -8.24 4.63 -1.28
N THR A 215 -7.62 3.57 -0.78
CA THR A 215 -8.16 2.20 -0.90
C THR A 215 -9.48 2.08 -0.16
N TYR A 216 -9.55 2.58 1.08
CA TYR A 216 -10.78 2.60 1.87
C TYR A 216 -11.91 3.38 1.15
N GLN A 217 -11.60 4.59 0.66
CA GLN A 217 -12.59 5.44 -0.01
C GLN A 217 -13.11 4.81 -1.31
N GLN A 218 -12.23 4.23 -2.12
CA GLN A 218 -12.61 3.54 -3.34
C GLN A 218 -13.49 2.32 -3.04
N LEU A 219 -13.09 1.49 -2.06
CA LEU A 219 -13.87 0.31 -1.68
C LEU A 219 -15.24 0.69 -1.11
N SER A 220 -15.29 1.72 -0.25
CA SER A 220 -16.54 2.25 0.32
C SER A 220 -17.51 2.68 -0.78
N LYS A 221 -16.99 3.40 -1.78
CA LYS A 221 -17.79 3.81 -2.94
C LYS A 221 -18.27 2.61 -3.76
N ILE A 222 -17.43 1.61 -3.99
CA ILE A 222 -17.83 0.38 -4.70
C ILE A 222 -18.92 -0.36 -3.93
N VAL A 223 -18.78 -0.49 -2.61
CA VAL A 223 -19.81 -1.13 -1.76
C VAL A 223 -21.15 -0.40 -1.86
N GLU A 224 -21.13 0.94 -1.86
CA GLU A 224 -22.33 1.76 -2.03
C GLU A 224 -22.96 1.58 -3.42
N ASP A 225 -22.14 1.70 -4.47
CA ASP A 225 -22.59 1.64 -5.86
C ASP A 225 -23.13 0.25 -6.25
N TYR A 226 -22.63 -0.82 -5.63
CA TYR A 226 -22.93 -2.22 -5.95
C TYR A 226 -23.61 -2.99 -4.80
N TYR A 227 -24.27 -2.27 -3.89
CA TYR A 227 -24.91 -2.87 -2.71
C TYR A 227 -25.77 -4.10 -3.03
N GLY A 228 -25.52 -5.20 -2.31
CA GLY A 228 -26.25 -6.46 -2.42
C GLY A 228 -25.81 -7.39 -3.56
N GLN A 229 -24.77 -7.03 -4.32
CA GLN A 229 -24.12 -7.93 -5.28
C GLN A 229 -22.94 -8.66 -4.63
N ASP A 230 -22.67 -9.89 -5.09
CA ASP A 230 -21.49 -10.63 -4.67
C ASP A 230 -20.23 -9.97 -5.25
N MET A 231 -19.24 -9.72 -4.38
CA MET A 231 -17.99 -9.05 -4.76
C MET A 231 -16.78 -9.94 -4.49
N LEU A 232 -15.85 -9.95 -5.44
CA LEU A 232 -14.55 -10.63 -5.34
C LEU A 232 -13.43 -9.61 -5.51
N ILE A 233 -12.58 -9.44 -4.49
CA ILE A 233 -11.37 -8.62 -4.60
C ILE A 233 -10.23 -9.46 -5.16
N LYS A 234 -9.70 -9.05 -6.31
CA LYS A 234 -8.56 -9.65 -6.99
C LYS A 234 -7.33 -8.77 -6.81
N PHE A 235 -6.40 -9.21 -5.98
CA PHE A 235 -5.08 -8.62 -5.87
C PHE A 235 -4.26 -9.00 -7.11
N ASP A 236 -4.23 -8.14 -8.14
CA ASP A 236 -3.58 -8.39 -9.44
C ASP A 236 -2.27 -7.59 -9.63
N ASN A 237 -1.78 -6.99 -8.54
CA ASN A 237 -0.47 -6.36 -8.47
C ASN A 237 0.22 -6.67 -7.13
N HIS A 238 1.46 -6.21 -6.95
CA HIS A 238 2.15 -6.40 -5.68
C HIS A 238 1.66 -5.35 -4.67
N ILE A 239 1.02 -5.79 -3.60
CA ILE A 239 0.66 -4.95 -2.45
C ILE A 239 1.77 -5.10 -1.40
N GLY A 240 2.52 -4.02 -1.17
CA GLY A 240 3.65 -4.00 -0.23
C GLY A 240 3.21 -3.99 1.25
N GLY A 241 2.05 -3.41 1.53
CA GLY A 241 1.53 -3.22 2.88
C GLY A 241 0.56 -2.06 2.95
N SER A 242 0.14 -1.73 4.18
CA SER A 242 -0.55 -0.48 4.46
C SER A 242 0.44 0.61 4.86
N MET A 243 0.13 1.84 4.46
CA MET A 243 0.77 3.06 4.99
C MET A 243 -0.06 3.70 6.11
N ASP A 244 -1.32 3.30 6.27
CA ASP A 244 -2.19 3.72 7.38
C ASP A 244 -2.88 2.47 7.95
N ASP A 245 -2.30 1.91 9.02
CA ASP A 245 -2.79 0.67 9.62
C ASP A 245 -4.19 0.84 10.23
N ASP A 246 -4.50 2.00 10.82
CA ASP A 246 -5.81 2.26 11.40
C ASP A 246 -6.90 2.17 10.33
N ILE A 247 -6.70 2.84 9.18
CA ILE A 247 -7.63 2.73 8.04
C ILE A 247 -7.64 1.32 7.44
N ASN A 248 -6.50 0.62 7.42
CA ASN A 248 -6.43 -0.73 6.85
C ASN A 248 -7.34 -1.72 7.60
N ILE A 249 -7.42 -1.61 8.93
CA ILE A 249 -8.33 -2.45 9.72
C ILE A 249 -9.79 -2.18 9.34
N TYR A 250 -10.19 -0.91 9.19
CA TYR A 250 -11.54 -0.58 8.74
C TYR A 250 -11.82 -1.04 7.30
N THR A 251 -10.81 -1.03 6.44
CA THR A 251 -10.91 -1.59 5.09
C THR A 251 -11.14 -3.10 5.16
N GLY A 252 -10.42 -3.83 6.01
CA GLY A 252 -10.63 -5.26 6.24
C GLY A 252 -12.01 -5.58 6.82
N LEU A 253 -12.50 -4.78 7.77
CA LEU A 253 -13.86 -4.92 8.29
C LEU A 253 -14.91 -4.73 7.20
N MET A 254 -14.74 -3.74 6.33
CA MET A 254 -15.65 -3.52 5.19
C MET A 254 -15.69 -4.74 4.25
N ILE A 255 -14.56 -5.38 3.98
CA ILE A 255 -14.48 -6.63 3.21
C ILE A 255 -15.30 -7.74 3.90
N ARG A 256 -15.09 -7.92 5.21
CA ARG A 256 -15.75 -8.96 6.00
C ARG A 256 -17.26 -8.73 6.14
N ASP A 257 -17.68 -7.50 6.43
CA ASP A 257 -19.07 -7.12 6.69
C ASP A 257 -19.94 -7.17 5.43
N ASN A 258 -19.32 -7.07 4.25
CA ASN A 258 -19.98 -7.20 2.96
C ASN A 258 -19.80 -8.60 2.32
N HIS A 259 -19.38 -9.61 3.09
CA HIS A 259 -19.31 -11.00 2.64
C HIS A 259 -18.45 -11.21 1.37
N MET A 260 -17.43 -10.38 1.18
CA MET A 260 -16.62 -10.42 -0.04
C MET A 260 -15.69 -11.63 -0.04
N ALA A 261 -15.46 -12.21 -1.21
CA ALA A 261 -14.35 -13.12 -1.44
C ALA A 261 -13.07 -12.34 -1.77
N THR A 262 -11.91 -12.94 -1.51
CA THR A 262 -10.61 -12.36 -1.86
C THR A 262 -9.75 -13.36 -2.60
N MET A 263 -8.91 -12.86 -3.50
CA MET A 263 -8.08 -13.67 -4.37
C MET A 263 -6.76 -12.98 -4.65
N VAL A 264 -5.66 -13.69 -4.44
CA VAL A 264 -4.36 -13.29 -4.97
C VAL A 264 -4.19 -13.97 -6.33
N THR A 265 -4.08 -13.18 -7.40
CA THR A 265 -3.88 -13.71 -8.76
C THR A 265 -2.44 -14.14 -8.96
N ARG A 266 -2.13 -14.73 -10.13
CA ARG A 266 -0.75 -15.07 -10.50
C ARG A 266 0.19 -13.88 -10.62
N ASN A 267 -0.34 -12.71 -10.94
CA ASN A 267 0.45 -11.47 -11.07
C ASN A 267 0.58 -10.73 -9.73
N GLY A 268 -0.29 -11.07 -8.77
CA GLY A 268 -0.38 -10.40 -7.50
C GLY A 268 0.47 -11.00 -6.40
N SER A 269 0.68 -10.18 -5.38
CA SER A 269 1.14 -10.65 -4.08
C SER A 269 0.66 -9.70 -2.99
N VAL A 270 0.40 -10.19 -1.79
CA VAL A 270 -0.01 -9.38 -0.65
C VAL A 270 0.96 -9.55 0.51
N PHE A 271 1.41 -8.43 1.06
CA PHE A 271 2.32 -8.39 2.19
C PHE A 271 1.84 -7.41 3.26
N SER A 272 2.23 -7.66 4.51
CA SER A 272 1.86 -6.82 5.66
C SER A 272 0.34 -6.56 5.69
N GLY A 273 -0.12 -5.31 5.75
CA GLY A 273 -1.54 -4.95 5.70
C GLY A 273 -2.33 -5.51 4.50
N GLY A 274 -1.67 -5.81 3.38
CA GLY A 274 -2.32 -6.52 2.26
C GLY A 274 -2.72 -7.95 2.61
N THR A 275 -1.92 -8.63 3.43
CA THR A 275 -2.26 -9.96 3.94
C THR A 275 -3.48 -9.90 4.87
N ASP A 276 -3.65 -8.81 5.61
CA ASP A 276 -4.85 -8.60 6.45
C ASP A 276 -6.10 -8.47 5.58
N LEU A 277 -6.05 -7.67 4.51
CA LEU A 277 -7.17 -7.54 3.57
C LEU A 277 -7.49 -8.86 2.87
N PHE A 278 -6.46 -9.61 2.44
CA PHE A 278 -6.67 -10.95 1.90
C PHE A 278 -7.31 -11.88 2.93
N ALA A 279 -6.85 -11.87 4.18
CA ALA A 279 -7.38 -12.69 5.26
C ALA A 279 -8.80 -12.30 5.69
N ALA A 280 -9.24 -11.06 5.43
CA ALA A 280 -10.56 -10.56 5.74
C ALA A 280 -11.68 -11.17 4.89
N GLY A 281 -11.34 -11.67 3.69
CA GLY A 281 -12.29 -12.34 2.79
C GLY A 281 -13.01 -13.52 3.46
N GLU A 282 -14.31 -13.66 3.18
CA GLU A 282 -15.10 -14.79 3.64
C GLU A 282 -14.58 -16.10 3.02
N GLU A 283 -14.33 -16.06 1.71
CA GLU A 283 -13.59 -17.06 0.96
C GLU A 283 -12.27 -16.49 0.43
N ARG A 284 -11.23 -17.32 0.39
CA ARG A 284 -9.85 -16.89 0.11
C ARG A 284 -9.21 -17.81 -0.91
N TYR A 285 -8.83 -17.23 -2.04
CA TYR A 285 -8.26 -17.93 -3.18
C TYR A 285 -6.82 -17.51 -3.43
N LEU A 286 -5.95 -18.46 -3.77
CA LEU A 286 -4.58 -18.18 -4.17
C LEU A 286 -4.31 -18.88 -5.50
N GLU A 287 -4.13 -18.09 -6.55
CA GLU A 287 -3.59 -18.58 -7.81
C GLU A 287 -2.07 -18.59 -7.76
N ILE A 288 -1.50 -19.79 -7.72
CA ILE A 288 -0.06 -19.99 -7.66
C ILE A 288 0.61 -19.35 -8.89
N ALA A 289 1.49 -18.37 -8.69
CA ALA A 289 2.19 -17.61 -9.72
C ALA A 289 3.01 -18.50 -10.66
N GLN A 290 3.64 -19.55 -10.10
CA GLN A 290 4.43 -20.51 -10.85
C GLN A 290 4.37 -21.90 -10.19
N PRO A 291 4.44 -23.01 -10.96
CA PRO A 291 4.44 -24.35 -10.39
C PRO A 291 5.60 -24.54 -9.41
N VAL A 292 5.28 -24.81 -8.14
CA VAL A 292 6.26 -25.05 -7.07
C VAL A 292 5.84 -26.24 -6.21
N THR A 293 6.83 -26.88 -5.59
CA THR A 293 6.60 -27.94 -4.59
C THR A 293 6.33 -27.39 -3.18
N ASN A 294 6.69 -26.13 -2.93
CA ASN A 294 6.54 -25.43 -1.65
C ASN A 294 5.99 -24.03 -1.97
N ILE A 295 4.81 -23.72 -1.43
CA ILE A 295 4.01 -22.55 -1.82
C ILE A 295 4.64 -21.24 -1.36
N GLU A 296 5.42 -21.27 -0.29
CA GLU A 296 6.13 -20.13 0.27
C GLU A 296 7.18 -19.58 -0.71
N ARG A 297 7.70 -20.42 -1.62
CA ARG A 297 8.61 -20.00 -2.69
C ARG A 297 7.95 -19.12 -3.75
N THR A 298 6.62 -19.08 -3.82
CA THR A 298 5.92 -18.14 -4.71
C THR A 298 6.06 -16.70 -4.25
N LYS A 299 6.31 -16.47 -2.94
CA LYS A 299 6.34 -15.13 -2.34
C LYS A 299 5.09 -14.29 -2.67
N GLN A 300 3.92 -14.93 -2.73
CA GLN A 300 2.66 -14.25 -3.04
C GLN A 300 1.90 -13.79 -1.80
N VAL A 301 2.15 -14.37 -0.63
CA VAL A 301 1.49 -13.99 0.62
C VAL A 301 2.54 -13.98 1.71
N GLY A 302 2.63 -12.89 2.48
CA GLY A 302 3.61 -12.77 3.55
C GLY A 302 3.19 -11.81 4.65
N VAL A 303 3.57 -12.14 5.88
CA VAL A 303 3.54 -11.20 7.00
C VAL A 303 4.99 -10.81 7.28
N HIS A 304 5.31 -9.53 7.23
CA HIS A 304 6.58 -9.06 7.75
C HIS A 304 6.36 -8.71 9.23
N SER A 305 7.17 -9.25 10.13
CA SER A 305 7.30 -8.68 11.47
C SER A 305 8.03 -7.36 11.33
N TRP A 306 7.54 -6.30 11.98
CA TRP A 306 8.29 -5.06 12.21
C TRP A 306 9.74 -5.42 12.55
N ALA A 307 10.67 -5.11 11.65
CA ALA A 307 12.09 -5.30 11.88
C ALA A 307 12.65 -3.93 12.25
N GLU A 308 12.82 -3.70 13.55
CA GLU A 308 13.87 -2.79 13.99
C GLU A 308 15.20 -3.42 13.55
N ASP A 309 15.88 -2.74 12.62
CA ASP A 309 17.22 -3.00 12.10
C ASP A 309 17.52 -4.40 11.49
N ASP A 310 17.99 -4.35 10.23
CA ASP A 310 18.83 -5.33 9.54
C ASP A 310 18.38 -6.80 9.46
N LYS A 311 17.10 -7.10 9.73
CA LYS A 311 16.56 -8.45 9.58
C LYS A 311 15.26 -8.47 8.79
N THR A 312 15.39 -8.66 7.49
CA THR A 312 14.26 -9.05 6.64
C THR A 312 13.66 -10.36 7.13
N ALA A 313 12.33 -10.40 7.27
CA ALA A 313 11.58 -11.63 7.53
C ALA A 313 11.91 -12.68 6.45
N LYS A 314 12.15 -13.93 6.89
CA LYS A 314 12.44 -15.08 6.03
C LYS A 314 11.20 -15.92 5.79
#